data_AF-A0A521W2F1-F1
#
_entry.id   AF-A0A521W2F1-F1
#
_cell.length_a   1.000
_cell.length_b   1.000
_cell.length_c   1.000
_cell.angle_alpha   90.00
_cell.angle_beta   90.00
_cell.angle_gamma   90.00
#
_symmetry.space_group_name_H-M   'P 1'
#
loop_
_entity.id
_entity.type
_entity.pdbx_description
1 polymer ?
#
loop_
_entity_poly.entity_id
_entity_poly.type
_entity_poly.pdbx_seq_one_letter_code
_entity_poly.pdbx_strand_id
1 'polypeptide(L)' 'SKSLRDLRIAEVGKLDVKLENGKVTAFRARLSLSFKYSA' A
#
# COMPACT_ATOMS: atom_id res chain seq x y z
N SER A 1 -3.85 11.09 -13.37
CA SER A 1 -3.91 9.75 -14.00
C SER A 1 -2.60 9.46 -14.74
N LYS A 2 -1.60 8.89 -14.07
CA LYS A 2 -0.40 8.33 -14.73
C LYS A 2 -0.50 6.81 -14.58
N SER A 3 -0.84 6.15 -15.67
CA SER A 3 -1.29 4.76 -15.74
C SER A 3 -0.13 3.78 -15.52
N LEU A 4 -0.06 3.18 -14.33
CA LEU A 4 0.67 1.93 -14.11
C LEU A 4 -0.17 0.81 -14.76
N ARG A 5 0.22 0.40 -15.97
CA ARG A 5 -0.31 -0.80 -16.64
C ARG A 5 0.49 -2.02 -16.14
N ASP A 6 -0.21 -3.13 -15.91
CA ASP A 6 0.29 -4.42 -15.39
C ASP A 6 0.61 -4.52 -13.88
N LEU A 7 -0.36 -4.18 -13.03
CA LEU A 7 -0.41 -4.59 -11.61
C LEU A 7 -0.62 -6.12 -11.56
N ARG A 8 0.41 -6.91 -11.25
CA ARG A 8 0.27 -8.39 -11.26
C ARG A 8 0.03 -9.01 -9.90
N ILE A 9 0.69 -8.57 -8.84
CA ILE A 9 0.49 -9.12 -7.48
C ILE A 9 0.82 -8.01 -6.48
N ALA A 10 -0.09 -7.79 -5.52
CA ALA A 10 0.11 -6.88 -4.39
C ALA A 10 -0.02 -7.70 -3.10
N GLU A 11 1.07 -7.84 -2.35
CA GLU A 11 1.04 -8.54 -1.06
C GLU A 11 1.01 -7.53 0.08
N VAL A 12 0.11 -7.75 1.03
CA VAL A 12 0.03 -6.97 2.26
C VAL A 12 1.06 -7.54 3.23
N GLY A 13 2.20 -6.86 3.37
CA GLY A 13 3.25 -7.30 4.28
C GLY A 13 2.99 -6.90 5.73
N LYS A 14 2.35 -5.75 5.94
CA LYS A 14 2.06 -5.25 7.30
C LYS A 14 0.85 -4.34 7.30
N LEU A 15 -0.04 -4.58 8.25
CA LEU A 15 -1.11 -3.67 8.63
C LEU A 15 -0.77 -3.11 9.99
N ASP A 16 -0.73 -1.79 10.10
CA ASP A 16 -0.55 -1.13 11.38
C ASP A 16 -1.49 0.08 11.52
N VAL A 17 -1.73 0.45 12.77
CA VAL A 17 -2.68 1.49 13.13
C VAL A 17 -1.93 2.55 13.91
N LYS A 18 -2.02 3.80 13.47
CA LYS A 18 -1.51 4.94 14.22
C LYS A 18 -2.56 5.33 15.27
N LEU A 19 -2.13 5.31 16.52
CA LEU A 19 -2.90 5.75 17.67
C LEU A 19 -2.26 7.02 18.23
N GLU A 20 -3.05 8.09 18.38
CA GLU A 20 -2.66 9.32 19.08
C GLU A 20 -3.72 9.61 20.14
N ASN A 21 -3.28 9.86 21.39
CA ASN A 21 -4.15 10.10 22.54
C ASN A 21 -5.26 9.04 22.73
N GLY A 22 -4.93 7.77 22.46
CA GLY A 22 -5.89 6.66 22.59
C GLY A 22 -6.95 6.57 21.50
N LYS A 23 -6.90 7.44 20.47
CA LYS A 23 -7.79 7.39 19.32
C LYS A 23 -7.02 7.00 18.06
N VAL A 24 -7.67 6.20 17.22
CA VAL A 24 -7.09 5.81 15.93
C VAL A 24 -7.10 7.01 14.99
N THR A 25 -5.92 7.40 14.50
CA THR A 25 -5.77 8.52 13.58
C THR A 25 -5.50 8.10 12.14
N ALA A 26 -4.89 6.93 11.93
CA ALA A 26 -4.68 6.40 10.59
C ALA A 26 -4.55 4.89 10.58
N PHE A 27 -5.07 4.27 9.52
CA PHE A 27 -4.80 2.88 9.18
C PHE A 27 -3.80 2.85 8.04
N ARG A 28 -2.70 2.13 8.23
CA ARG A 28 -1.65 2.01 7.23
C ARG A 28 -1.54 0.56 6.78
N ALA A 29 -1.51 0.38 5.47
CA ALA A 29 -1.21 -0.89 4.84
C ALA A 29 0.09 -0.74 4.05
N ARG A 30 1.10 -1.52 4.41
CA ARG A 30 2.33 -1.62 3.63
C ARG A 30 2.14 -2.69 2.57
N LEU A 31 2.12 -2.26 1.32
CA LEU A 31 1.93 -3.10 0.15
C LEU A 31 3.25 -3.26 -0.59
N SER A 32 3.63 -4.50 -0.90
CA SER A 32 4.69 -4.81 -1.86
C SER A 32 4.05 -4.98 -3.22
N LEU A 33 4.39 -4.12 -4.18
CA LEU A 33 3.75 -4.07 -5.47
C LEU A 33 4.71 -4.43 -6.60
N SER A 34 4.43 -5.54 -7.28
CA SER A 34 5.16 -5.94 -8.48
C SER A 34 4.40 -5.46 -9.72
N PHE A 35 5.02 -4.57 -10.49
CA PHE A 35 4.50 -4.09 -11.77
C PHE A 35 5.53 -4.27 -12.88
N LYS A 36 5.07 -4.53 -14.09
CA LYS A 36 5.94 -4.51 -15.27
C LYS A 36 6.08 -3.07 -15.75
N TYR A 37 7.31 -2.60 -15.87
CA TYR A 37 7.60 -1.30 -16.48
C TYR A 37 7.76 -1.49 -17.99
N SER A 38 6.94 -0.77 -18.77
CA SER A 38 7.11 -0.64 -20.22
C SER A 38 7.70 0.75 -20.48
N ALA A 39 8.89 0.79 -21.09
CA ALA A 39 9.54 2.01 -21.56
C ALA A 39 9.06 2.36 -22.97
#